data_AF-A0A6L7CY94-F1
#
_entry.id   AF-A0A6L7CY94-F1
#
_cell.length_a   1.000
_cell.length_b   1.000
_cell.length_c   1.000
_cell.angle_alpha   90.00
_cell.angle_beta   90.00
_cell.angle_gamma   90.00
#
_symmetry.space_group_name_H-M   'P 1'
#
loop_
_entity.id
_entity.type
_entity.pdbx_description
1 polymer ?
#
loop_
_entity_poly.entity_id
_entity_poly.type
_entity_poly.pdbx_seq_one_letter_code
_entity_poly.pdbx_strand_id
1 'polypeptide(L)' 'DMTIPATAYYDELIAKGLVPWGRWGYPADIASTVRAMAEGKLIYTCGQAVAIDGGLSMPRF' A
#
# COMPACT_ATOMS: atom_id res chain seq x y z
N ASP A 1 -10.96 -17.53 -8.34
CA ASP A 1 -11.12 -16.08 -8.28
C ASP A 1 -11.62 -15.71 -6.89
N MET A 2 -10.70 -15.45 -5.96
CA MET A 2 -10.98 -15.45 -4.50
C MET A 2 -11.40 -14.07 -3.96
N THR A 3 -11.26 -13.01 -4.77
CA THR A 3 -11.52 -11.63 -4.36
C THR A 3 -12.85 -11.10 -4.86
N ILE A 4 -13.51 -11.74 -5.83
CA ILE A 4 -14.76 -11.27 -6.44
C ILE A 4 -15.82 -10.83 -5.39
N PRO A 5 -16.15 -11.63 -4.35
CA PRO A 5 -17.14 -11.21 -3.36
C PRO A 5 -16.65 -10.09 -2.43
N ALA A 6 -15.33 -9.91 -2.30
CA ALA A 6 -14.72 -8.91 -1.42
C ALA A 6 -14.41 -7.59 -2.13
N THR A 7 -14.26 -7.59 -3.46
CA THR A 7 -13.90 -6.39 -4.23
C THR A 7 -14.92 -5.27 -4.00
N ALA A 8 -16.21 -5.55 -4.19
CA ALA A 8 -17.26 -4.53 -3.99
C ALA A 8 -17.31 -4.00 -2.54
N TYR A 9 -17.09 -4.88 -1.56
CA TYR A 9 -17.03 -4.50 -0.14
C TYR A 9 -15.87 -3.54 0.15
N TYR A 10 -14.67 -3.87 -0.33
CA TYR A 10 -13.49 -3.02 -0.12
C TYR A 10 -13.51 -1.77 -0.99
N ASP A 11 -14.11 -1.79 -2.19
CA ASP A 11 -14.35 -0.60 -3.00
C ASP A 11 -15.15 0.45 -2.21
N GLU A 12 -16.23 0.02 -1.55
CA GLU A 12 -17.05 0.89 -0.72
C GLU A 12 -16.25 1.44 0.48
N LEU A 13 -15.48 0.59 1.16
CA LEU A 13 -14.66 1.04 2.28
C LEU A 13 -13.56 2.02 1.86
N ILE A 14 -12.90 1.78 0.73
CA ILE A 14 -11.89 2.67 0.17
C ILE A 14 -12.53 4.01 -0.20
N ALA A 15 -13.70 4.00 -0.84
CA ALA A 15 -14.46 5.21 -1.15
C ALA A 15 -14.87 6.00 0.11
N LYS A 16 -15.11 5.31 1.23
CA LYS A 16 -15.35 5.89 2.55
C LYS A 16 -14.08 6.33 3.29
N GLY A 17 -12.91 6.20 2.67
CA GLY A 17 -11.64 6.69 3.22
C GLY A 17 -10.91 5.71 4.15
N LEU A 18 -11.19 4.40 4.05
CA LEU A 18 -10.42 3.35 4.73
C LEU A 18 -8.92 3.48 4.40
N VAL A 19 -8.60 3.62 3.12
CA VAL A 19 -7.25 3.89 2.63
C VAL A 19 -7.16 5.39 2.36
N PRO A 20 -6.30 6.15 3.06
CA PRO A 20 -6.14 7.59 2.86
C PRO A 20 -5.82 7.98 1.41
N TRP A 21 -5.07 7.14 0.69
CA TRP A 21 -4.78 7.35 -0.73
C TRP A 21 -5.99 7.14 -1.66
N GLY A 22 -7.08 6.52 -1.19
CA GLY A 22 -8.36 6.45 -1.91
C GLY A 22 -8.40 5.49 -3.10
N ARG A 23 -7.46 4.55 -3.22
CA ARG A 23 -7.51 3.47 -4.23
C ARG A 23 -6.90 2.18 -3.70
N TRP A 24 -7.17 1.09 -4.43
CA TRP A 24 -6.46 -0.16 -4.30
C TRP A 24 -4.96 -0.01 -4.53
N GLY A 25 -4.18 -0.80 -3.78
CA GLY A 25 -2.78 -1.06 -4.10
C GLY A 25 -2.67 -2.06 -5.26
N TYR A 26 -1.68 -1.85 -6.12
CA TYR A 26 -1.37 -2.73 -7.24
C TYR A 26 0.04 -3.32 -7.09
N PRO A 27 0.34 -4.46 -7.72
CA PRO A 27 1.69 -5.04 -7.67
C PRO A 27 2.80 -4.07 -8.11
N ALA A 28 2.50 -3.15 -9.02
CA ALA A 28 3.41 -2.11 -9.48
C ALA A 28 3.85 -1.13 -8.37
N ASP A 29 2.98 -0.84 -7.40
CA ASP A 29 3.31 0.04 -6.26
C ASP A 29 4.38 -0.59 -5.37
N ILE A 30 4.25 -1.90 -5.12
CA ILE A 30 5.21 -2.70 -4.36
C ILE A 30 6.52 -2.81 -5.13
N ALA A 31 6.44 -3.18 -6.41
CA ALA A 31 7.61 -3.36 -7.27
C ALA A 31 8.45 -2.09 -7.39
N SER A 32 7.81 -0.91 -7.52
CA SER A 32 8.51 0.37 -7.57
C SER A 32 9.35 0.64 -6.32
N THR A 33 8.77 0.40 -5.14
CA THR A 33 9.46 0.58 -3.85
C THR A 33 10.61 -0.42 -3.69
N VAL A 34 10.38 -1.69 -3.97
CA VAL A 34 11.41 -2.75 -3.89
C VAL A 34 12.56 -2.46 -4.85
N ARG A 35 12.26 -2.04 -6.07
CA ARG A 35 13.28 -1.63 -7.05
C ARG A 35 14.12 -0.49 -6.51
N ALA A 36 13.51 0.55 -5.96
CA ALA A 36 14.25 1.68 -5.40
C ALA A 36 15.20 1.25 -4.27
N MET A 37 14.77 0.33 -3.40
CA MET A 37 15.62 -0.27 -2.36
C MET A 37 16.79 -1.05 -2.96
N ALA A 38 16.52 -1.94 -3.91
CA ALA A 38 17.53 -2.78 -4.55
C ALA A 38 18.56 -1.96 -5.35
N GLU A 39 18.15 -0.83 -5.92
CA GLU A 39 19.03 0.14 -6.59
C GLU A 39 19.84 1.00 -5.63
N GLY A 40 19.70 0.81 -4.32
CA GLY A 40 20.44 1.57 -3.31
C GLY A 40 19.97 3.03 -3.22
N LYS A 41 18.73 3.36 -3.55
CA LYS A 41 18.24 4.74 -3.39
C LYS A 41 17.97 5.12 -1.92
N LEU A 42 17.94 4.12 -1.03
CA LEU A 42 17.70 4.27 0.41
C LEU A 42 18.89 3.71 1.23
N ILE A 43 20.12 4.13 0.90
CA ILE A 43 21.36 3.52 1.41
C ILE A 43 21.52 3.51 2.95
N TYR A 44 20.83 4.39 3.68
CA TYR A 44 21.00 4.56 5.13
C TYR A 44 19.78 4.11 5.95
N THR A 45 18.85 3.35 5.36
CA THR A 45 17.62 2.90 6.01
C THR A 45 17.62 1.40 6.32
N CYS A 46 18.79 0.83 6.62
CA CYS A 46 18.90 -0.60 6.94
C CYS A 46 18.00 -0.98 8.12
N GLY A 47 17.30 -2.12 8.01
CA GLY A 47 16.42 -2.65 9.06
C GLY A 47 15.09 -1.92 9.23
N GLN A 48 14.76 -0.94 8.38
CA GLN A 48 13.48 -0.23 8.45
C GLN A 48 12.38 -0.97 7.68
N ALA A 49 11.22 -1.11 8.30
CA ALA A 49 10.00 -1.54 7.61
C ALA A 49 9.40 -0.35 6.84
N VAL A 50 8.98 -0.59 5.58
CA VAL A 50 8.31 0.42 4.76
C VAL A 50 6.91 -0.07 4.45
N ALA A 51 5.90 0.64 4.96
CA ALA A 51 4.50 0.37 4.67
C ALA A 51 4.16 0.86 3.25
N ILE A 52 3.68 -0.04 2.40
CA ILE A 52 3.27 0.24 1.01
C ILE A 52 1.76 -0.04 0.90
N ASP A 53 0.96 0.71 1.64
CA ASP A 53 -0.45 0.39 1.87
C ASP A 53 -1.39 1.59 1.65
N GLY A 54 -0.89 2.67 1.03
CA GLY A 54 -1.66 3.89 0.81
C GLY A 54 -2.05 4.63 2.10
N GLY A 55 -1.35 4.36 3.21
CA GLY A 55 -1.59 4.96 4.51
C GLY A 55 -2.59 4.20 5.37
N LEU A 56 -2.94 2.97 5.01
CA LEU A 56 -3.91 2.14 5.74
C LEU A 56 -3.48 1.89 7.20
N SER A 57 -2.19 1.68 7.45
CA SER A 57 -1.65 1.43 8.79
C SER A 57 -1.34 2.70 9.59
N MET A 58 -1.57 3.89 9.03
CA MET A 58 -1.27 5.14 9.74
C MET A 58 -2.25 5.35 10.90
N PRO A 59 -1.76 5.69 12.12
CA PRO A 59 -2.63 6.08 13.21
C PRO A 59 -3.51 7.28 12.83
N ARG A 60 -4.80 7.21 13.15
CA ARG A 60 -5.76 8.30 12.98
C ARG A 60 -6.06 8.90 14.36
N PHE A 61 -5.95 10.22 14.47
CA PHE A 61 -6.25 10.98 15.68
C PHE A 61 -7.54 11.78 15.49
#